data_AF-A0A820CI29-F1
#
_entry.id   AF-A0A820CI29-F1
#
_cell.length_a   1.000
_cell.length_b   1.000
_cell.length_c   1.000
_cell.angle_alpha   90.00
_cell.angle_beta   90.00
_cell.angle_gamma   90.00
#
_symmetry.space_group_name_H-M   'P 1'
#
loop_
_entity.id
_entity.type
_entity.pdbx_description
1 polymer ?
#
loop_
_entity_poly.entity_id
_entity_poly.type
_entity_poly.pdbx_seq_one_letter_code
_entity_poly.pdbx_strand_id
1 'polypeptide(L)'
;MPPIVRSLLSSIGFLGICLTKFLSNTTYRRKFFETMINDLNTLQTEGLIVSTSTERLYFTFNLIAADNLAANDYGGFQKNFSNGYFCRMCYMSYALRSIPITDISFRLRSEESHEQHLQKALQSNDFIFGIQRQRFFEFNWISSYKIIGI
;
A
#
# COMPACT_ATOMS: atom_id res chain seq x y z
N MET A 1 3.45 -15.39 6.70
CA MET A 1 3.33 -16.63 5.89
C MET A 1 4.12 -17.76 6.54
N PRO A 2 3.43 -18.80 7.03
CA PRO A 2 4.05 -20.05 7.47
C PRO A 2 4.99 -20.61 6.38
N PRO A 3 6.12 -21.25 6.74
CA PRO A 3 7.06 -21.80 5.75
C PRO A 3 6.40 -22.77 4.76
N ILE A 4 5.39 -23.52 5.21
CA ILE A 4 4.70 -24.54 4.40
C ILE A 4 3.89 -23.98 3.22
N VAL A 5 3.57 -22.68 3.23
CA VAL A 5 2.88 -22.01 2.11
C VAL A 5 3.82 -21.14 1.28
N ARG A 6 5.08 -20.97 1.70
CA ARG A 6 6.10 -20.29 0.88
C ARG A 6 6.53 -21.28 -0.21
N SER A 7 6.18 -21.00 -1.46
CA SER A 7 6.60 -21.75 -2.67
C SER A 7 5.70 -22.91 -3.13
N LEU A 8 4.39 -22.73 -3.17
CA LEU A 8 3.57 -23.44 -4.17
C LEU A 8 3.45 -22.54 -5.42
N LEU A 9 4.25 -22.82 -6.45
CA LEU A 9 4.23 -22.11 -7.74
C LEU A 9 2.86 -22.16 -8.45
N SER A 10 1.97 -23.07 -8.03
CA SER A 10 0.61 -23.22 -8.55
C SER A 10 -0.31 -22.03 -8.30
N SER A 11 0.10 -21.06 -7.46
CA SER A 11 -0.75 -19.95 -7.02
C SER A 11 -0.18 -18.57 -7.39
N ILE A 12 0.86 -18.51 -8.23
CA ILE A 12 1.48 -17.26 -8.67
C ILE A 12 1.05 -16.98 -10.11
N GLY A 13 0.15 -16.01 -10.28
CA GLY A 13 -0.22 -15.47 -11.58
C GLY A 13 0.69 -14.30 -11.96
N PHE A 14 1.16 -14.27 -13.20
CA PHE A 14 1.82 -13.11 -13.76
C PHE A 14 0.78 -12.14 -14.32
N LEU A 15 0.79 -10.90 -13.85
CA LEU A 15 -0.20 -9.90 -14.24
C LEU A 15 0.24 -9.04 -15.43
N GLY A 16 1.50 -8.59 -15.47
CA GLY A 16 1.96 -7.69 -16.53
C GLY A 16 3.41 -7.23 -16.41
N ILE A 17 3.97 -6.76 -17.53
CA ILE A 17 5.28 -6.14 -17.65
C ILE A 17 5.09 -4.68 -18.06
N CYS A 18 5.88 -3.78 -17.47
CA CYS A 18 5.98 -2.41 -17.91
C CYS A 18 7.41 -1.91 -17.81
N LEU A 19 7.76 -0.91 -18.64
CA LEU A 19 9.05 -0.25 -18.55
C LEU A 19 9.10 0.60 -17.28
N THR A 20 10.20 0.54 -16.54
CA THR A 20 10.40 1.28 -15.29
C THR A 20 10.16 2.78 -15.43
N LYS A 21 10.49 3.35 -16.60
CA LYS A 21 10.24 4.78 -16.91
C LYS A 21 8.76 5.18 -16.84
N PHE A 22 7.84 4.24 -17.09
CA PHE A 22 6.40 4.47 -16.96
C PHE A 22 5.97 4.41 -15.49
N LEU A 23 6.64 3.60 -14.66
CA LEU A 23 6.41 3.58 -13.22
C LEU A 23 6.99 4.79 -12.49
N SER A 24 8.05 5.43 -13.02
CA SER A 24 8.59 6.65 -12.42
C SER A 24 7.73 7.89 -12.68
N ASN A 25 6.87 7.86 -13.69
CA ASN A 25 5.95 8.95 -13.99
C ASN A 25 4.58 8.66 -13.35
N THR A 26 4.13 9.54 -12.45
CA THR A 26 2.90 9.34 -11.67
C THR A 26 1.67 9.13 -12.56
N THR A 27 1.56 9.84 -13.68
CA THR A 27 0.42 9.73 -14.61
C THR A 27 0.40 8.37 -15.31
N TYR A 28 1.53 7.92 -15.86
CA TYR A 28 1.59 6.62 -16.54
C TYR A 28 1.45 5.47 -15.56
N ARG A 29 2.07 5.59 -14.39
CA ARG A 29 1.91 4.63 -13.29
C ARG A 29 0.44 4.47 -12.90
N ARG A 30 -0.29 5.57 -12.71
CA ARG A 30 -1.71 5.51 -12.36
C ARG A 30 -2.51 4.75 -13.41
N LYS A 31 -2.34 5.10 -14.69
CA LYS A 31 -3.02 4.43 -15.81
C LYS A 31 -2.73 2.93 -15.88
N PHE A 32 -1.48 2.53 -15.61
CA PHE A 32 -1.09 1.12 -15.63
C PHE A 32 -1.85 0.29 -14.58
N PHE A 33 -2.01 0.81 -13.37
CA PHE A 33 -2.72 0.10 -12.30
C PHE A 33 -4.24 0.28 -12.35
N GLU A 34 -4.75 1.37 -12.92
CA GLU A 34 -6.19 1.68 -12.96
C GLU A 34 -7.02 0.55 -13.57
N THR A 35 -6.58 -0.04 -14.67
CA THR A 35 -7.26 -1.19 -15.29
C THR A 35 -7.33 -2.37 -14.32
N MET A 36 -6.20 -2.74 -13.70
CA MET A 36 -6.16 -3.81 -12.70
C MET A 36 -7.12 -3.50 -11.56
N ILE A 37 -7.08 -2.30 -10.99
CA ILE A 37 -7.94 -1.92 -9.87
C ILE A 37 -9.42 -1.99 -10.23
N ASN A 38 -9.80 -1.57 -11.44
CA ASN A 38 -11.17 -1.69 -11.91
C ASN A 38 -11.60 -3.16 -11.98
N ASP A 39 -10.75 -4.04 -12.53
CA ASP A 39 -11.04 -5.48 -12.56
C ASP A 39 -11.22 -6.06 -11.15
N LEU A 40 -10.33 -5.69 -10.20
CA LEU A 40 -10.46 -6.12 -8.80
C LEU A 40 -11.77 -5.63 -8.18
N ASN A 41 -12.19 -4.40 -8.45
CA ASN A 41 -13.43 -3.85 -7.93
C ASN A 41 -14.65 -4.55 -8.56
N THR A 42 -14.65 -4.78 -9.87
CA THR A 42 -15.69 -5.55 -10.58
C THR A 42 -15.81 -6.96 -10.00
N LEU A 43 -14.69 -7.67 -9.76
CA LEU A 43 -14.71 -9.00 -9.15
C LEU A 43 -15.29 -9.00 -7.72
N GLN A 44 -15.19 -7.89 -7.00
CA GLN A 44 -15.76 -7.75 -5.65
C GLN A 44 -17.25 -7.38 -5.67
N THR A 45 -17.66 -6.49 -6.58
CA THR A 45 -19.03 -5.92 -6.58
C THR A 45 -19.97 -6.66 -7.51
N GLU A 46 -19.47 -7.10 -8.66
CA GLU A 46 -20.24 -7.80 -9.68
C GLU A 46 -19.96 -9.30 -9.67
N GLY A 47 -18.75 -9.72 -9.29
CA GLY A 47 -18.36 -11.13 -9.27
C GLY A 47 -18.22 -11.75 -10.68
N LEU A 48 -17.98 -13.06 -10.72
CA LEU A 48 -17.73 -13.82 -11.94
C LEU A 48 -18.60 -15.09 -11.98
N ILE A 49 -19.16 -15.41 -13.15
CA ILE A 49 -19.76 -16.73 -13.41
C ILE A 49 -18.70 -17.57 -14.12
N VAL A 50 -18.41 -18.74 -13.56
CA VAL A 50 -17.47 -19.70 -14.15
C VAL A 50 -18.23 -20.84 -14.81
N SER A 51 -17.70 -21.42 -15.88
CA SER A 51 -18.40 -22.47 -16.66
C SER A 51 -18.77 -23.72 -15.85
N THR A 52 -18.12 -23.94 -14.72
CA THR A 52 -18.35 -25.07 -13.82
C THR A 52 -19.41 -24.83 -12.75
N SER A 53 -20.00 -23.63 -12.67
CA SER A 53 -21.02 -23.29 -11.66
C SER A 53 -22.06 -22.32 -12.22
N THR A 54 -23.32 -22.52 -11.83
CA THR A 54 -24.39 -21.54 -12.10
C THR A 54 -24.39 -20.40 -11.09
N GLU A 55 -23.61 -20.52 -10.01
CA GLU A 55 -23.50 -19.50 -8.98
C GLU A 55 -22.49 -18.41 -9.37
N ARG A 56 -22.77 -17.19 -8.93
CA ARG A 56 -21.90 -16.04 -9.11
C ARG A 56 -20.90 -15.97 -7.97
N LEU A 57 -19.61 -16.00 -8.30
CA LEU A 57 -18.52 -15.95 -7.35
C LEU A 57 -18.08 -14.50 -7.11
N TYR A 58 -18.08 -14.07 -5.85
CA TYR A 58 -17.59 -12.76 -5.44
C TYR A 58 -16.21 -12.90 -4.79
N PHE A 59 -15.32 -11.97 -5.09
CA PHE A 59 -13.95 -12.01 -4.62
C PHE A 59 -13.74 -11.03 -3.46
N THR A 60 -12.71 -11.27 -2.65
CA THR A 60 -12.27 -10.34 -1.60
C THR A 60 -10.76 -10.23 -1.61
N PHE A 61 -10.24 -9.00 -1.60
CA PHE A 61 -8.81 -8.73 -1.62
C PHE A 61 -8.35 -8.28 -0.24
N ASN A 62 -7.52 -9.10 0.40
CA ASN A 62 -7.15 -8.89 1.79
C ASN A 62 -5.77 -8.22 1.96
N LEU A 63 -4.80 -8.50 1.08
CA LEU A 63 -3.42 -8.11 1.31
C LEU A 63 -2.72 -7.67 0.03
N ILE A 64 -2.04 -6.53 0.09
CA ILE A 64 -1.00 -6.14 -0.86
C ILE A 64 0.35 -6.39 -0.18
N ALA A 65 1.06 -7.42 -0.65
CA ALA A 65 2.41 -7.70 -0.19
C ALA A 65 3.42 -6.94 -1.05
N ALA A 66 4.31 -6.20 -0.40
CA ALA A 66 5.37 -5.43 -1.06
C ALA A 66 6.62 -5.38 -0.18
N ASP A 67 7.77 -5.14 -0.81
CA ASP A 67 8.98 -4.81 -0.07
C ASP A 67 8.82 -3.45 0.67
N ASN A 68 9.80 -3.12 1.51
CA ASN A 68 9.72 -1.88 2.30
C ASN A 68 9.63 -0.63 1.43
N LEU A 69 10.28 -0.61 0.26
CA LEU A 69 10.34 0.58 -0.59
C LEU A 69 8.98 0.81 -1.26
N ALA A 70 8.43 -0.24 -1.87
CA ALA A 70 7.13 -0.21 -2.52
C ALA A 70 5.99 0.02 -1.51
N ALA A 71 6.02 -0.65 -0.34
CA ALA A 71 5.00 -0.46 0.69
C ALA A 71 4.98 0.97 1.25
N ASN A 72 6.14 1.63 1.38
CA ASN A 72 6.18 3.04 1.77
C ASN A 72 5.68 3.94 0.63
N ASP A 73 6.04 3.67 -0.63
CA ASP A 73 5.52 4.41 -1.79
C ASP A 73 3.98 4.31 -1.90
N TYR A 74 3.42 3.14 -1.56
CA TYR A 74 1.99 2.87 -1.52
C TYR A 74 1.22 3.82 -0.62
N GLY A 75 1.70 3.98 0.61
CA GLY A 75 1.11 4.89 1.59
C GLY A 75 1.57 6.34 1.49
N GLY A 76 2.38 6.70 0.49
CA GLY A 76 2.96 8.03 0.38
C GLY A 76 3.91 8.36 1.54
N PHE A 77 4.62 7.37 2.07
CA PHE A 77 5.67 7.57 3.05
C PHE A 77 7.03 7.80 2.37
N GLN A 78 7.93 8.48 3.05
CA GLN A 78 9.30 8.66 2.59
C GLN A 78 10.00 7.32 2.43
N LYS A 79 10.87 7.25 1.42
CA LYS A 79 11.65 6.05 1.09
C LYS A 79 13.06 6.07 1.67
N ASN A 80 13.39 7.12 2.43
CA ASN A 80 14.64 7.21 3.17
C ASN A 80 14.41 6.68 4.60
N PHE A 81 15.09 5.58 4.93
CA PHE A 81 15.00 4.92 6.24
C PHE A 81 16.09 5.38 7.22
N SER A 82 16.95 6.31 6.79
CA SER A 82 18.09 6.79 7.56
C SER A 82 17.88 8.19 8.17
N ASN A 83 16.65 8.72 8.12
CA ASN A 83 16.32 10.04 8.67
C ASN A 83 14.82 10.18 8.98
N GLY A 84 14.47 11.16 9.84
CA GLY A 84 13.09 11.58 10.08
C GLY A 84 12.21 10.45 10.63
N TYR A 85 10.93 10.45 10.23
CA TYR A 85 9.96 9.43 10.63
C TYR A 85 9.86 8.35 9.54
N PHE A 86 10.59 7.26 9.71
CA PHE A 86 10.77 6.25 8.65
C PHE A 86 9.73 5.12 8.69
N CYS A 87 8.98 4.99 9.78
CA CYS A 87 8.02 3.92 9.97
C CYS A 87 6.64 4.28 9.40
N ARG A 88 6.08 3.39 8.57
CA ARG A 88 4.70 3.51 8.06
C ARG A 88 3.62 3.14 9.09
N MET A 89 3.99 2.42 10.15
CA MET A 89 3.04 1.94 11.18
C MET A 89 2.95 2.88 12.38
N CYS A 90 4.02 3.61 12.69
CA CYS A 90 4.10 4.46 13.88
C CYS A 90 4.87 5.75 13.63
N TYR A 91 4.83 6.64 14.62
CA TYR A 91 5.55 7.92 14.64
C TYR A 91 6.98 7.79 15.22
N MET A 92 7.66 6.66 14.99
CA MET A 92 9.06 6.51 15.42
C MET A 92 9.97 7.41 14.58
N SER A 93 10.82 8.18 15.25
CA SER A 93 11.87 8.97 14.60
C SER A 93 13.18 8.20 14.55
N TYR A 94 14.02 8.50 13.56
CA TYR A 94 15.32 7.87 13.38
C TYR A 94 16.27 8.09 14.57
N ALA A 95 16.07 9.18 15.33
CA ALA A 95 16.83 9.48 16.54
C ALA A 95 16.61 8.44 17.66
N LEU A 96 15.43 7.81 17.69
CA LEU A 96 15.05 6.84 18.71
C LEU A 96 15.29 5.38 18.28
N ARG A 97 15.81 5.14 17.07
CA ARG A 97 15.89 3.79 16.46
C ARG A 97 16.71 2.77 17.28
N SER A 98 17.65 3.25 18.08
CA SER A 98 18.58 2.41 18.85
C SER A 98 18.06 2.11 20.26
N ILE A 99 16.95 2.71 20.66
CA ILE A 99 16.36 2.47 21.96
C ILE A 99 15.50 1.18 21.85
N PRO A 100 15.52 0.29 22.85
CA PRO A 100 14.66 -0.89 22.86
C PRO A 100 13.17 -0.51 22.80
N ILE A 101 12.38 -1.31 22.08
CA ILE A 101 10.93 -1.07 21.93
C ILE A 101 10.22 -1.08 23.29
N THR A 102 10.71 -1.86 24.26
CA THR A 102 10.19 -1.91 25.64
C THR A 102 10.32 -0.58 26.38
N ASP A 103 11.29 0.24 25.98
CA ASP A 103 11.70 1.44 26.70
C ASP A 103 11.20 2.71 25.98
N ILE A 104 10.40 2.55 24.91
CA ILE A 104 9.85 3.64 24.14
C ILE A 104 8.33 3.53 24.09
N SER A 105 7.64 4.57 24.53
CA SER A 105 6.26 4.79 24.14
C SER A 105 6.23 5.30 22.70
N PHE A 106 5.68 4.52 21.76
CA PHE A 106 5.42 4.99 20.40
C PHE A 106 3.93 5.02 20.12
N ARG A 107 3.51 5.99 19.30
CA ARG A 107 2.13 6.12 18.85
C ARG A 107 1.98 5.48 17.47
N LEU A 108 0.99 4.61 17.32
CA LEU A 108 0.60 4.06 16.02
C LEU A 108 -0.07 5.14 15.15
N ARG A 109 0.11 5.03 13.84
CA ARG A 109 -0.64 5.84 12.88
C ARG A 109 -2.07 5.30 12.79
N SER A 110 -3.04 6.20 12.76
CA SER A 110 -4.40 5.89 12.34
C SER A 110 -4.64 6.39 10.91
N GLU A 111 -5.62 5.79 10.23
CA GLU A 111 -6.16 6.25 8.95
C GLU A 111 -6.43 7.76 8.95
N GLU A 112 -7.16 8.23 9.95
CA GLU A 112 -7.50 9.64 10.12
C GLU A 112 -6.24 10.53 10.24
N SER A 113 -5.28 10.14 11.09
CA SER A 113 -4.07 10.93 11.30
C SER A 113 -3.19 11.00 10.05
N HIS A 114 -3.16 9.94 9.25
CA HIS A 114 -2.42 9.91 8.00
C HIS A 114 -3.04 10.80 6.94
N GLU A 115 -4.36 10.78 6.78
CA GLU A 115 -5.03 11.66 5.84
C GLU A 115 -4.79 13.14 6.22
N GLN A 116 -4.93 13.48 7.50
CA GLN A 116 -4.61 14.82 7.99
C GLN A 116 -3.17 15.24 7.69
N HIS A 117 -2.20 14.35 7.92
CA HIS A 117 -0.79 14.63 7.66
C HIS A 117 -0.47 14.73 6.16
N LEU A 118 -1.13 13.94 5.32
CA LEU A 118 -0.99 14.04 3.88
C LEU A 118 -1.54 15.37 3.36
N GLN A 119 -2.72 15.80 3.80
CA GLN A 119 -3.28 17.09 3.41
C GLN A 119 -2.33 18.24 3.79
N LYS A 120 -1.73 18.18 4.98
CA LYS A 120 -0.70 19.14 5.40
C LYS A 120 0.56 19.07 4.52
N ALA A 121 1.02 17.88 4.14
CA ALA A 121 2.19 17.71 3.27
C ALA A 121 1.94 18.29 1.87
N LEU A 122 0.73 18.13 1.34
CA LEU A 122 0.30 18.70 0.06
C LEU A 122 0.29 20.23 0.10
N GLN A 123 -0.16 20.84 1.21
CA GLN A 123 -0.23 22.30 1.36
C GLN A 123 1.14 22.95 1.65
N SER A 124 1.91 22.38 2.58
CA SER A 124 3.19 22.95 3.04
C SER A 124 4.34 22.72 2.08
N ASN A 125 4.17 21.82 1.13
CA ASN A 125 5.27 21.37 0.29
C ASN A 125 6.42 20.77 1.13
N ASP A 126 6.15 20.13 2.28
CA ASP A 126 7.15 19.54 3.16
C ASP A 126 6.77 18.12 3.60
N PHE A 127 7.74 17.41 4.20
CA PHE A 127 7.48 16.09 4.81
C PHE A 127 6.80 16.27 6.16
N ILE A 128 5.59 15.70 6.31
CA ILE A 128 4.85 15.74 7.58
C ILE A 128 4.90 14.35 8.21
N PHE A 129 5.64 14.22 9.30
CA PHE A 129 5.87 12.93 9.96
C PHE A 129 6.26 11.81 8.98
N GLY A 130 7.16 12.12 8.03
CA GLY A 130 7.63 11.16 7.05
C GLY A 130 6.64 10.83 5.92
N ILE A 131 5.51 11.54 5.81
CA ILE A 131 4.63 11.46 4.64
C ILE A 131 5.16 12.42 3.57
N GLN A 132 5.31 11.91 2.35
CA GLN A 132 5.63 12.65 1.15
C GLN A 132 4.36 12.93 0.34
N ARG A 133 4.36 14.04 -0.39
CA ARG A 133 3.19 14.62 -1.08
C ARG A 133 2.49 13.70 -2.09
N GLN A 134 3.11 12.58 -2.47
CA GLN A 134 2.58 11.68 -3.49
C GLN A 134 2.34 10.28 -2.92
N ARG A 135 1.13 9.77 -3.18
CA ARG A 135 0.77 8.37 -2.95
C ARG A 135 0.85 7.59 -4.26
N PHE A 136 1.10 6.29 -4.16
CA PHE A 136 0.88 5.37 -5.29
C PHE A 136 -0.58 4.97 -5.38
N PHE A 137 -1.20 4.59 -4.25
CA PHE A 137 -2.62 4.26 -4.20
C PHE A 137 -3.41 5.42 -3.60
N GLU A 138 -4.53 5.77 -4.24
CA GLU A 138 -5.52 6.65 -3.63
C GLU A 138 -6.24 5.93 -2.49
N PHE A 139 -6.73 6.71 -1.52
CA PHE A 139 -7.54 6.16 -0.45
C PHE A 139 -8.80 5.48 -1.04
N ASN A 140 -9.12 4.27 -0.58
CA ASN A 140 -10.21 3.42 -1.09
C ASN A 140 -10.15 3.07 -2.59
N TRP A 141 -8.97 3.09 -3.22
CA TRP A 141 -8.89 2.73 -4.64
C TRP A 141 -9.34 1.28 -4.91
N ILE A 142 -9.06 0.37 -3.98
CA ILE A 142 -9.69 -0.96 -3.91
C ILE A 142 -10.74 -0.92 -2.81
N SER A 143 -11.98 -1.27 -3.12
CA SER A 143 -13.12 -1.12 -2.21
C SER A 143 -12.98 -1.87 -0.87
N SER A 144 -12.33 -3.03 -0.86
CA SER A 144 -12.06 -3.79 0.37
C SER A 144 -10.74 -3.46 1.08
N TYR A 145 -9.84 -2.66 0.47
CA TYR A 145 -8.49 -2.47 1.00
C TYR A 145 -8.25 -1.08 1.56
N LYS A 146 -7.76 -1.03 2.80
CA LYS A 146 -7.34 0.21 3.47
C LYS A 146 -5.82 0.29 3.51
N ILE A 147 -5.27 1.41 3.05
CA ILE A 147 -3.82 1.66 2.97
C ILE A 147 -3.14 1.60 4.35
N ILE A 148 -3.91 1.82 5.43
CA ILE A 148 -3.44 1.77 6.81
C ILE A 148 -4.19 0.67 7.55
N GLY A 149 -3.99 -0.56 7.08
CA GLY A 149 -4.39 -1.78 7.75
C GLY A 149 -3.41 -2.85 7.33
N ILE A 150 -2.80 -3.53 8.31
CA ILE A 150 -2.20 -4.85 8.07
C ILE A 150 -3.33 -5.83 7.82
#